data_AF-A0A9P4JG68-F1
#
_entry.id   AF-A0A9P4JG68-F1
#
_cell.length_a   1.000
_cell.length_b   1.000
_cell.length_c   1.000
_cell.angle_alpha   90.00
_cell.angle_beta   90.00
_cell.angle_gamma   90.00
#
_symmetry.space_group_name_H-M   'P 1'
#
loop_
_entity.id
_entity.type
_entity.pdbx_description
1 polymer ?
#
loop_
_entity_poly.entity_id
_entity_poly.type
_entity_poly.pdbx_seq_one_letter_code
_entity_poly.pdbx_strand_id
1 'polypeptide(L)'
;MQILSFPLFFLAFIAATPLNPRAVQTLIPKSVFDSTTNLEQYFTYNYPWGTDHNGAARMAPSHVSLSAGTLTLTAQPVTGQKPATHGGKQIPIHYLSGAVGAKQHFTVPANGGLAFSGSFQATTIKGTWPAFWLTGVNGWPPEIDMAEWKVSGKISFNTFNTSSQVAAKDVSYRSPENFHDIRTELRHVNGKDVQVKFYMDGKLVTTQVGKGFMGKAMYL
;
A
#
# COMPACT_ATOMS: atom_id res chain seq x y z
N MET A 1 70.43 -42.06 -15.94
CA MET A 1 69.93 -40.74 -15.51
C MET A 1 68.79 -40.37 -16.44
N GLN A 2 67.55 -40.60 -16.03
CA GLN A 2 66.36 -40.32 -16.85
C GLN A 2 65.31 -39.72 -15.91
N ILE A 3 65.01 -38.44 -16.13
CA ILE A 3 64.14 -37.63 -15.27
C ILE A 3 62.73 -37.77 -15.83
N LEU A 4 61.82 -38.33 -15.04
CA LEU A 4 60.39 -38.40 -15.33
C LEU A 4 59.71 -37.10 -14.88
N SER A 5 59.22 -36.32 -15.84
CA SER A 5 58.45 -35.11 -15.61
C SER A 5 56.99 -35.45 -15.30
N PHE A 6 56.49 -34.99 -14.15
CA PHE A 6 55.06 -35.03 -13.81
C PHE A 6 54.34 -33.79 -14.35
N PRO A 7 53.13 -33.90 -14.92
CA PRO A 7 52.34 -32.75 -15.32
C PRO A 7 51.65 -32.14 -14.09
N LEU A 8 51.86 -30.83 -13.88
CA LEU A 8 51.14 -30.04 -12.88
C LEU A 8 49.74 -29.72 -13.44
N PHE A 9 48.68 -30.29 -12.86
CA PHE A 9 47.31 -29.83 -13.09
C PHE A 9 47.03 -28.59 -12.24
N PHE A 10 46.86 -27.45 -12.88
CA PHE A 10 46.34 -26.24 -12.24
C PHE A 10 44.83 -26.35 -12.08
N LEU A 11 44.36 -26.55 -10.86
CA LEU A 11 42.94 -26.40 -10.50
C LEU A 11 42.63 -24.90 -10.40
N ALA A 12 41.86 -24.37 -11.36
CA ALA A 12 41.35 -23.01 -11.27
C ALA A 12 40.20 -22.96 -10.25
N PHE A 13 40.45 -22.36 -9.09
CA PHE A 13 39.38 -22.01 -8.14
C PHE A 13 38.56 -20.86 -8.73
N ILE A 14 37.34 -21.15 -9.18
CA ILE A 14 36.34 -20.11 -9.46
C ILE A 14 35.87 -19.57 -8.10
N ALA A 15 36.38 -18.40 -7.71
CA ALA A 15 35.85 -17.67 -6.57
C ALA A 15 34.42 -17.21 -6.89
N ALA A 16 33.43 -17.80 -6.22
CA ALA A 16 32.07 -17.31 -6.25
C ALA A 16 32.05 -15.90 -5.63
N THR A 17 31.69 -14.89 -6.42
CA THR A 17 31.46 -13.54 -5.90
C THR A 17 30.24 -13.60 -4.97
N PRO A 18 30.35 -13.18 -3.70
CA PRO A 18 29.19 -13.13 -2.82
C PRO A 18 28.19 -12.13 -3.41
N LEU A 19 26.97 -12.59 -3.67
CA LEU A 19 25.83 -11.72 -3.97
C LEU A 19 25.67 -10.75 -2.79
N ASN A 20 26.02 -9.49 -2.99
CA ASN A 20 25.75 -8.45 -1.99
C ASN A 20 24.24 -8.45 -1.73
N PRO A 21 23.78 -8.71 -0.48
CA PRO A 21 22.38 -8.56 -0.15
C PRO A 21 21.99 -7.11 -0.47
N ARG A 22 21.02 -6.94 -1.36
CA ARG A 22 20.58 -5.62 -1.77
C ARG A 22 20.08 -4.89 -0.52
N ALA A 23 20.68 -3.73 -0.21
CA ALA A 23 20.31 -2.96 0.96
C ALA A 23 18.81 -2.64 0.93
N VAL A 24 18.10 -3.05 1.97
CA VAL A 24 16.69 -2.71 2.18
C VAL A 24 16.65 -1.36 2.90
N GLN A 25 16.17 -0.32 2.22
CA GLN A 25 15.95 0.97 2.83
C GLN A 25 14.53 1.03 3.40
N THR A 26 14.40 1.48 4.65
CA THR A 26 13.08 1.80 5.24
C THR A 26 12.68 3.21 4.82
N LEU A 27 11.55 3.33 4.11
CA LEU A 27 11.04 4.63 3.64
C LEU A 27 10.08 5.28 4.64
N ILE A 28 9.27 4.48 5.32
CA ILE A 28 8.40 4.89 6.44
C ILE A 28 8.64 3.88 7.56
N PRO A 29 9.23 4.28 8.70
CA PRO A 29 9.48 3.37 9.81
C PRO A 29 8.20 3.06 10.59
N LYS A 30 8.17 1.95 11.34
CA LYS A 30 7.02 1.63 12.20
C LYS A 30 6.81 2.64 13.34
N SER A 31 7.88 3.32 13.75
CA SER A 31 7.89 4.35 14.80
C SER A 31 7.15 5.64 14.42
N VAL A 32 6.59 5.75 13.20
CA VAL A 32 5.74 6.89 12.81
C VAL A 32 4.51 7.05 13.71
N PHE A 33 4.07 5.98 14.37
CA PHE A 33 2.93 6.02 15.29
C PHE A 33 3.31 6.22 16.76
N ASP A 34 4.59 6.45 17.07
CA ASP A 34 5.03 6.67 18.46
C ASP A 34 4.69 8.08 18.98
N SER A 35 4.56 9.07 18.08
CA SER A 35 4.18 10.43 18.43
C SER A 35 3.61 11.19 17.22
N THR A 36 2.84 12.25 17.48
CA THR A 36 2.34 13.17 16.44
C THR A 36 3.49 13.76 15.62
N THR A 37 4.60 14.14 16.27
CA THR A 37 5.79 14.64 15.57
C THR A 37 6.35 13.61 14.58
N ASN A 38 6.43 12.34 14.96
CA ASN A 38 6.90 11.29 14.06
C ASN A 38 5.90 11.05 12.92
N LEU A 39 4.60 11.04 13.20
CA LEU A 39 3.57 10.89 12.18
C LEU A 39 3.70 12.01 11.15
N GLU A 40 3.76 13.25 11.61
CA GLU A 40 3.80 14.45 10.77
C GLU A 40 5.14 14.61 10.03
N GLN A 41 6.20 13.88 10.37
CA GLN A 41 7.40 13.80 9.54
C GLN A 41 7.13 13.08 8.20
N TYR A 42 6.25 12.07 8.20
CA TYR A 42 6.04 11.19 7.05
C TYR A 42 4.66 11.35 6.40
N PHE A 43 3.67 11.84 7.12
CA PHE A 43 2.28 11.93 6.68
C PHE A 43 1.71 13.34 6.79
N THR A 44 0.71 13.63 5.96
CA THR A 44 -0.21 14.76 6.09
C THR A 44 -1.60 14.23 6.42
N TYR A 45 -2.40 15.03 7.12
CA TYR A 45 -3.82 14.72 7.31
C TYR A 45 -4.62 14.93 6.01
N ASN A 46 -5.76 14.26 5.92
CA ASN A 46 -6.63 14.15 4.75
C ASN A 46 -5.96 13.39 3.58
N TYR A 47 -6.66 13.32 2.44
CA TYR A 47 -6.06 12.80 1.22
C TYR A 47 -5.00 13.79 0.70
N PRO A 48 -3.98 13.31 -0.03
CA PRO A 48 -2.98 14.19 -0.64
C PRO A 48 -3.55 15.28 -1.57
N TRP A 49 -4.78 15.10 -2.07
CA TRP A 49 -5.49 16.04 -2.94
C TRP A 49 -6.62 16.82 -2.25
N GLY A 50 -6.82 16.66 -0.93
CA GLY A 50 -7.84 17.39 -0.16
C GLY A 50 -8.71 16.49 0.70
N THR A 51 -9.94 16.94 0.99
CA THR A 51 -10.78 16.32 2.03
C THR A 51 -11.79 15.31 1.51
N ASP A 52 -12.08 15.33 0.21
CA ASP A 52 -13.20 14.58 -0.35
C ASP A 52 -12.68 13.56 -1.39
N HIS A 53 -13.42 12.46 -1.56
CA HIS A 53 -13.13 11.44 -2.57
C HIS A 53 -14.46 10.96 -3.21
N ASN A 54 -14.61 9.68 -3.50
CA ASN A 54 -15.79 9.08 -4.14
C ASN A 54 -16.91 8.64 -3.15
N GLY A 55 -16.75 8.92 -1.85
CA GLY A 55 -17.68 8.52 -0.79
C GLY A 55 -18.40 9.69 -0.11
N ALA A 56 -19.39 9.37 0.71
CA ALA A 56 -20.20 10.35 1.47
C ALA A 56 -19.52 10.88 2.75
N ALA A 57 -18.21 10.65 2.90
CA ALA A 57 -17.43 11.09 4.04
C ALA A 57 -16.45 12.20 3.63
N ARG A 58 -16.37 13.25 4.45
CA ARG A 58 -15.36 14.31 4.34
C ARG A 58 -14.28 14.09 5.39
N MET A 59 -13.02 14.09 4.96
CA MET A 59 -11.89 13.91 5.85
C MET A 59 -11.63 15.17 6.66
N ALA A 60 -11.34 15.00 7.95
CA ALA A 60 -11.02 16.07 8.88
C ALA A 60 -9.89 15.63 9.83
N PRO A 61 -8.87 16.48 10.08
CA PRO A 61 -7.79 16.15 11.02
C PRO A 61 -8.27 15.83 12.44
N SER A 62 -9.39 16.42 12.88
CA SER A 62 -10.00 16.13 14.20
C SER A 62 -10.53 14.71 14.36
N HIS A 63 -10.60 13.94 13.27
CA HIS A 63 -11.02 12.53 13.25
C HIS A 63 -9.83 11.58 13.12
N VAL A 64 -8.62 12.10 13.32
CA VAL A 64 -7.37 11.36 13.39
C VAL A 64 -6.81 11.54 14.79
N SER A 65 -6.57 10.44 15.50
CA SER A 65 -5.93 10.46 16.82
C SER A 65 -4.82 9.42 16.89
N LEU A 66 -3.83 9.70 17.74
CA LEU A 66 -2.71 8.80 17.97
C LEU A 66 -2.61 8.51 19.46
N SER A 67 -2.62 7.22 19.82
CA SER A 67 -2.47 6.79 21.20
C SER A 67 -1.82 5.41 21.26
N ALA A 68 -0.88 5.23 22.19
CA ALA A 68 -0.21 3.95 22.44
C ALA A 68 0.32 3.24 21.17
N GLY A 69 0.97 3.99 20.26
CA GLY A 69 1.53 3.41 19.02
C GLY A 69 0.49 3.13 17.93
N THR A 70 -0.77 3.54 18.10
CA THR A 70 -1.89 3.25 17.18
C THR A 70 -2.50 4.53 16.64
N LEU A 71 -2.54 4.65 15.31
CA LEU A 71 -3.31 5.67 14.60
C LEU A 71 -4.77 5.23 14.49
N THR A 72 -5.68 6.04 15.01
CA THR A 72 -7.12 5.79 14.94
C THR A 72 -7.78 6.79 13.99
N LEU A 73 -8.51 6.27 13.00
CA LEU A 73 -9.35 7.04 12.10
C LEU A 73 -10.81 6.79 12.47
N THR A 74 -11.50 7.83 12.93
CA THR A 74 -12.89 7.69 13.41
C THR A 74 -13.86 8.23 12.38
N ALA A 75 -14.90 7.47 12.03
CA ALA A 75 -16.02 7.98 11.23
C ALA A 75 -17.17 8.40 12.14
N GLN A 76 -17.78 9.55 11.87
CA GLN A 76 -18.88 10.11 12.64
C GLN A 76 -20.01 10.59 11.70
N PRO A 77 -21.27 10.18 11.90
CA PRO A 77 -22.41 10.76 11.19
C PRO A 77 -22.55 12.26 11.47
N VAL A 78 -22.81 13.05 10.42
CA VAL A 78 -23.02 14.49 10.53
C VAL A 78 -24.11 14.97 9.56
N THR A 79 -24.64 16.16 9.83
CA THR A 79 -25.61 16.85 8.96
C THR A 79 -25.10 18.24 8.58
N GLY A 80 -25.65 18.82 7.51
CA GLY A 80 -25.36 20.21 7.11
C GLY A 80 -24.03 20.44 6.39
N GLN A 81 -23.34 19.37 5.99
CA GLN A 81 -22.11 19.48 5.20
C GLN A 81 -22.43 19.88 3.77
N LYS A 82 -21.61 20.78 3.19
CA LYS A 82 -21.66 21.06 1.74
C LYS A 82 -21.36 19.79 0.95
N PRO A 83 -22.06 19.51 -0.16
CA PRO A 83 -21.75 18.38 -1.04
C PRO A 83 -20.29 18.43 -1.53
N ALA A 84 -19.72 17.26 -1.78
CA ALA A 84 -18.47 17.10 -2.50
C ALA A 84 -18.73 16.99 -4.00
N THR A 85 -17.69 17.18 -4.82
CA THR A 85 -17.75 16.91 -6.27
C THR A 85 -16.70 15.88 -6.64
N HIS A 86 -17.12 14.78 -7.27
CA HIS A 86 -16.21 13.76 -7.79
C HIS A 86 -16.77 13.16 -9.07
N GLY A 87 -15.93 12.99 -10.10
CA GLY A 87 -16.35 12.44 -11.40
C GLY A 87 -17.48 13.22 -12.08
N GLY A 88 -17.56 14.54 -11.85
CA GLY A 88 -18.64 15.40 -12.37
C GLY A 88 -19.99 15.28 -11.65
N LYS A 89 -20.05 14.56 -10.52
CA LYS A 89 -21.28 14.36 -9.73
C LYS A 89 -21.16 15.04 -8.37
N GLN A 90 -22.28 15.59 -7.90
CA GLN A 90 -22.42 16.06 -6.52
C GLN A 90 -22.67 14.87 -5.60
N ILE A 91 -21.91 14.78 -4.52
CA ILE A 91 -22.02 13.72 -3.52
C ILE A 91 -22.41 14.37 -2.19
N PRO A 92 -23.62 14.09 -1.67
CA PRO A 92 -24.00 14.53 -0.33
C PRO A 92 -23.05 13.96 0.72
N ILE A 93 -22.58 14.81 1.63
CA ILE A 93 -21.72 14.40 2.74
C ILE A 93 -22.58 14.14 3.98
N HIS A 94 -22.48 12.92 4.49
CA HIS A 94 -23.22 12.42 5.65
C HIS A 94 -22.31 12.03 6.81
N TYR A 95 -20.99 12.04 6.60
CA TYR A 95 -20.02 11.63 7.60
C TYR A 95 -18.80 12.56 7.58
N LEU A 96 -18.20 12.75 8.75
CA LEU A 96 -16.80 13.14 8.87
C LEU A 96 -15.97 11.90 9.16
N SER A 97 -14.73 11.85 8.68
CA SER A 97 -13.81 10.75 8.95
C SER A 97 -12.36 11.23 8.99
N GLY A 98 -11.44 10.36 9.39
CA GLY A 98 -10.00 10.60 9.29
C GLY A 98 -9.41 9.97 8.02
N ALA A 99 -8.38 10.63 7.47
CA ALA A 99 -7.43 10.05 6.53
C ALA A 99 -6.05 10.65 6.77
N VAL A 100 -5.00 9.91 6.42
CA VAL A 100 -3.63 10.42 6.32
C VAL A 100 -3.04 9.94 4.99
N GLY A 101 -2.20 10.75 4.37
CA GLY A 101 -1.47 10.41 3.15
C GLY A 101 0.01 10.65 3.31
N ALA A 102 0.85 9.83 2.70
CA ALA A 102 2.30 9.99 2.81
C ALA A 102 2.77 11.26 2.08
N LYS A 103 3.73 11.96 2.69
CA LYS A 103 4.37 13.15 2.09
C LYS A 103 5.25 12.81 0.89
N GLN A 104 5.89 11.64 0.91
CA GLN A 104 6.70 11.16 -0.20
C GLN A 104 5.84 10.40 -1.21
N HIS A 105 6.26 10.42 -2.47
CA HIS A 105 5.68 9.58 -3.50
C HIS A 105 6.47 8.27 -3.66
N PHE A 106 5.77 7.24 -4.14
CA PHE A 106 6.33 5.92 -4.34
C PHE A 106 6.34 5.55 -5.81
N THR A 107 7.53 5.25 -6.33
CA THR A 107 7.72 4.80 -7.71
C THR A 107 8.44 3.46 -7.69
N VAL A 108 7.90 2.46 -8.39
CA VAL A 108 8.58 1.17 -8.55
C VAL A 108 9.77 1.35 -9.49
N PRO A 109 11.02 1.16 -9.02
CA PRO A 109 12.20 1.36 -9.85
C PRO A 109 12.44 0.18 -10.78
N ALA A 110 13.16 0.42 -11.88
CA ALA A 110 13.65 -0.64 -12.75
C ALA A 110 14.50 -1.63 -11.94
N ASN A 111 14.32 -2.93 -12.20
CA ASN A 111 15.02 -4.01 -11.53
C ASN A 111 14.87 -4.05 -10.01
N GLY A 112 13.93 -3.31 -9.40
CA GLY A 112 13.72 -3.27 -7.95
C GLY A 112 12.26 -3.38 -7.56
N GLY A 113 11.93 -2.83 -6.39
CA GLY A 113 10.55 -2.82 -5.93
C GLY A 113 10.38 -2.28 -4.53
N LEU A 114 9.12 -2.22 -4.11
CA LEU A 114 8.70 -1.67 -2.83
C LEU A 114 7.93 -2.73 -2.06
N ALA A 115 7.89 -2.58 -0.74
CA ALA A 115 7.02 -3.37 0.11
C ALA A 115 6.32 -2.39 1.07
N PHE A 116 5.01 -2.52 1.15
CA PHE A 116 4.16 -1.76 2.05
C PHE A 116 3.60 -2.73 3.07
N SER A 117 3.62 -2.37 4.35
CA SER A 117 3.10 -3.23 5.40
C SER A 117 2.53 -2.41 6.54
N GLY A 118 1.42 -2.86 7.10
CA GLY A 118 0.81 -2.30 8.29
C GLY A 118 -0.06 -3.35 8.98
N SER A 119 -0.36 -3.11 10.25
CA SER A 119 -1.30 -3.93 11.02
C SER A 119 -2.58 -3.12 11.21
N PHE A 120 -3.72 -3.72 10.88
CA PHE A 120 -5.00 -3.01 10.80
C PHE A 120 -6.08 -3.74 11.57
N GLN A 121 -6.79 -2.99 12.40
CA GLN A 121 -8.07 -3.38 12.98
C GLN A 121 -9.14 -2.48 12.36
N ALA A 122 -10.08 -3.07 11.63
CA ALA A 122 -11.04 -2.30 10.84
C ALA A 122 -12.45 -2.89 10.91
N THR A 123 -13.45 -2.02 10.89
CA THR A 123 -14.86 -2.45 10.91
C THR A 123 -15.39 -2.75 9.50
N THR A 124 -16.37 -3.65 9.42
CA THR A 124 -17.14 -3.97 8.22
C THR A 124 -18.62 -3.65 8.40
N ILE A 125 -18.97 -2.73 9.30
CA ILE A 125 -20.38 -2.34 9.49
C ILE A 125 -20.87 -1.51 8.30
N LYS A 126 -22.19 -1.47 8.11
CA LYS A 126 -22.80 -0.68 7.04
C LYS A 126 -22.41 0.80 7.17
N GLY A 127 -21.97 1.39 6.07
CA GLY A 127 -21.59 2.80 6.00
C GLY A 127 -20.09 3.07 6.15
N THR A 128 -19.28 2.05 6.46
CA THR A 128 -17.83 2.18 6.53
C THR A 128 -17.14 1.57 5.32
N TRP A 129 -16.06 2.19 4.87
CA TRP A 129 -15.15 1.65 3.85
C TRP A 129 -13.70 2.02 4.18
N PRO A 130 -13.11 1.43 5.24
CA PRO A 130 -11.67 1.59 5.50
C PRO A 130 -10.86 1.09 4.30
N ALA A 131 -9.74 1.76 4.01
CA ALA A 131 -8.86 1.43 2.90
C ALA A 131 -7.39 1.71 3.21
N PHE A 132 -6.52 0.89 2.62
CA PHE A 132 -5.07 1.08 2.57
C PHE A 132 -4.64 0.82 1.12
N TRP A 133 -4.13 1.84 0.43
CA TRP A 133 -4.09 1.82 -1.03
C TRP A 133 -3.02 2.76 -1.59
N LEU A 134 -2.68 2.57 -2.86
CA LEU A 134 -1.82 3.45 -3.63
C LEU A 134 -2.60 3.98 -4.82
N THR A 135 -2.39 5.24 -5.19
CA THR A 135 -3.01 5.82 -6.40
C THR A 135 -2.09 6.79 -7.12
N GLY A 136 -2.27 6.96 -8.43
CA GLY A 136 -1.41 7.77 -9.27
C GLY A 136 -1.35 9.24 -8.88
N VAL A 137 -0.15 9.81 -8.84
CA VAL A 137 0.05 11.26 -8.67
C VAL A 137 -0.40 12.00 -9.92
N ASN A 138 -0.09 11.45 -11.09
CA ASN A 138 -0.37 12.06 -12.40
C ASN A 138 -1.31 11.16 -13.20
N GLY A 139 -2.60 11.44 -13.05
CA GLY A 139 -3.67 10.70 -13.69
C GLY A 139 -3.99 9.38 -13.01
N TRP A 140 -5.10 8.81 -13.44
CA TRP A 140 -5.60 7.55 -12.94
C TRP A 140 -5.95 6.63 -14.12
N PRO A 141 -5.57 5.34 -14.10
CA PRO A 141 -4.67 4.68 -13.14
C PRO A 141 -3.19 5.12 -13.23
N PRO A 142 -2.32 4.75 -12.25
CA PRO A 142 -2.32 3.51 -11.46
C PRO A 142 -3.16 3.55 -10.19
N GLU A 143 -3.69 2.40 -9.75
CA GLU A 143 -4.27 2.22 -8.43
C GLU A 143 -4.12 0.77 -7.93
N ILE A 144 -3.70 0.62 -6.68
CA ILE A 144 -3.50 -0.66 -6.00
C ILE A 144 -4.16 -0.57 -4.62
N ASP A 145 -5.29 -1.25 -4.44
CA ASP A 145 -5.89 -1.37 -3.12
C ASP A 145 -5.24 -2.53 -2.38
N MET A 146 -4.36 -2.19 -1.45
CA MET A 146 -3.66 -3.16 -0.64
C MET A 146 -4.57 -3.80 0.39
N ALA A 147 -5.64 -3.11 0.80
CA ALA A 147 -6.75 -3.66 1.54
C ALA A 147 -7.97 -2.72 1.47
N GLU A 148 -9.14 -3.26 1.19
CA GLU A 148 -10.43 -2.59 1.37
C GLU A 148 -11.37 -3.43 2.24
N TRP A 149 -11.86 -2.87 3.34
CA TRP A 149 -12.81 -3.58 4.20
C TRP A 149 -14.24 -3.29 3.75
N LYS A 150 -14.95 -4.36 3.36
CA LYS A 150 -16.29 -4.28 2.77
C LYS A 150 -17.35 -4.67 3.78
N VAL A 151 -18.51 -4.01 3.68
CA VAL A 151 -19.69 -4.27 4.53
C VAL A 151 -20.13 -5.75 4.57
N SER A 152 -19.77 -6.52 3.54
CA SER A 152 -20.04 -7.96 3.44
C SER A 152 -19.21 -8.84 4.39
N GLY A 153 -18.40 -8.27 5.29
CA GLY A 153 -17.49 -9.03 6.15
C GLY A 153 -16.28 -9.58 5.37
N LYS A 154 -15.93 -8.91 4.27
CA LYS A 154 -14.81 -9.29 3.41
C LYS A 154 -13.75 -8.20 3.41
N ILE A 155 -12.54 -8.60 3.10
CA ILE A 155 -11.43 -7.72 2.74
C ILE A 155 -11.05 -7.98 1.29
N SER A 156 -10.90 -6.91 0.51
CA SER A 156 -10.61 -6.96 -0.93
C SER A 156 -9.20 -6.47 -1.23
N PHE A 157 -8.57 -7.08 -2.25
CA PHE A 157 -7.23 -6.76 -2.74
C PHE A 157 -7.32 -6.53 -4.24
N ASN A 158 -7.03 -5.31 -4.70
CA ASN A 158 -7.33 -4.89 -6.06
C ASN A 158 -6.16 -4.23 -6.77
N THR A 159 -6.10 -4.39 -8.08
CA THR A 159 -5.24 -3.62 -8.98
C THR A 159 -6.07 -3.14 -10.16
N PHE A 160 -6.20 -1.82 -10.30
CA PHE A 160 -7.01 -1.19 -11.36
C PHE A 160 -6.12 -0.79 -12.54
N ASN A 161 -6.26 -1.48 -13.66
CA ASN A 161 -5.63 -1.07 -14.91
C ASN A 161 -6.50 -0.08 -15.70
N THR A 162 -7.81 -0.13 -15.50
CA THR A 162 -8.83 0.89 -15.85
C THR A 162 -10.04 0.72 -14.91
N SER A 163 -11.09 1.53 -15.09
CA SER A 163 -12.37 1.35 -14.39
C SER A 163 -13.10 0.04 -14.71
N SER A 164 -12.77 -0.63 -15.80
CA SER A 164 -13.38 -1.89 -16.23
C SER A 164 -12.40 -3.07 -16.26
N GLN A 165 -11.09 -2.81 -16.15
CA GLN A 165 -10.04 -3.81 -16.11
C GLN A 165 -9.44 -3.84 -14.70
N VAL A 166 -10.09 -4.59 -13.83
CA VAL A 166 -9.73 -4.72 -12.42
C VAL A 166 -9.42 -6.18 -12.11
N ALA A 167 -8.23 -6.44 -11.58
CA ALA A 167 -7.96 -7.69 -10.91
C ALA A 167 -8.37 -7.52 -9.44
N ALA A 168 -9.33 -8.31 -8.97
CA ALA A 168 -9.88 -8.22 -7.63
C ALA A 168 -9.88 -9.59 -6.95
N LYS A 169 -9.58 -9.61 -5.66
CA LYS A 169 -9.70 -10.80 -4.82
C LYS A 169 -10.30 -10.43 -3.48
N ASP A 170 -11.52 -10.91 -3.26
CA ASP A 170 -12.12 -10.91 -1.93
C ASP A 170 -11.72 -12.16 -1.15
N VAL A 171 -11.48 -11.99 0.15
CA VAL A 171 -11.41 -13.08 1.12
C VAL A 171 -12.25 -12.73 2.36
N SER A 172 -12.62 -13.74 3.15
CA SER A 172 -13.31 -13.51 4.41
C SER A 172 -12.42 -12.73 5.38
N TYR A 173 -12.94 -11.65 5.94
CA TYR A 173 -12.30 -10.91 7.03
C TYR A 173 -12.95 -11.34 8.35
N ARG A 174 -12.27 -12.26 9.06
CA ARG A 174 -12.75 -12.80 10.34
C ARG A 174 -12.13 -11.99 11.46
N SER A 175 -12.86 -11.84 12.57
CA SER A 175 -12.39 -11.13 13.76
C SER A 175 -12.02 -9.65 13.53
N PRO A 176 -12.97 -8.81 13.10
CA PRO A 176 -12.76 -7.36 12.93
C PRO A 176 -12.29 -6.62 14.20
N GLU A 177 -12.45 -7.26 15.37
CA GLU A 177 -11.94 -6.79 16.65
C GLU A 177 -10.42 -6.96 16.84
N ASN A 178 -9.76 -7.75 15.99
CA ASN A 178 -8.33 -8.02 16.08
C ASN A 178 -7.54 -7.27 15.00
N PHE A 179 -6.25 -7.06 15.28
CA PHE A 179 -5.30 -6.59 14.29
C PHE A 179 -4.93 -7.71 13.31
N HIS A 180 -4.90 -7.37 12.03
CA HIS A 180 -4.44 -8.24 10.94
C HIS A 180 -3.30 -7.58 10.18
N ASP A 181 -2.28 -8.36 9.85
CA ASP A 181 -1.11 -7.86 9.14
C ASP A 181 -1.35 -7.89 7.63
N ILE A 182 -1.34 -6.71 7.02
CA ILE A 182 -1.43 -6.54 5.57
C ILE A 182 -0.05 -6.21 5.03
N ARG A 183 0.39 -6.94 4.01
CA ARG A 183 1.63 -6.65 3.29
C ARG A 183 1.41 -6.75 1.79
N THR A 184 1.92 -5.77 1.05
CA THR A 184 1.91 -5.78 -0.41
C THR A 184 3.32 -5.60 -0.94
N GLU A 185 3.75 -6.47 -1.84
CA GLU A 185 5.04 -6.38 -2.52
C GLU A 185 4.87 -5.99 -3.97
N LEU A 186 5.54 -4.92 -4.38
CA LEU A 186 5.61 -4.45 -5.74
C LEU A 186 6.96 -4.82 -6.34
N ARG A 187 6.96 -5.42 -7.52
CA ARG A 187 8.19 -5.73 -8.27
C ARG A 187 8.00 -5.38 -9.73
N HIS A 188 8.99 -4.70 -10.29
CA HIS A 188 9.08 -4.53 -11.74
C HIS A 188 9.06 -5.91 -12.43
N VAL A 189 8.29 -6.02 -13.51
CA VAL A 189 8.34 -7.13 -14.45
C VAL A 189 8.36 -6.58 -15.87
N ASN A 190 8.91 -7.35 -16.81
CA ASN A 190 8.88 -7.15 -18.27
C ASN A 190 9.24 -5.74 -18.81
N GLY A 191 9.96 -4.91 -18.04
CA GLY A 191 10.41 -3.58 -18.45
C GLY A 191 9.33 -2.49 -18.40
N LYS A 192 8.10 -2.79 -17.96
CA LYS A 192 7.00 -1.80 -17.97
C LYS A 192 5.91 -2.04 -16.92
N ASP A 193 5.64 -3.28 -16.56
CA ASP A 193 4.54 -3.63 -15.66
C ASP A 193 5.06 -3.84 -14.23
N VAL A 194 4.14 -3.87 -13.27
CA VAL A 194 4.44 -4.14 -11.87
C VAL A 194 3.66 -5.38 -11.43
N GLN A 195 4.37 -6.41 -10.98
CA GLN A 195 3.77 -7.51 -10.23
C GLN A 195 3.42 -7.01 -8.82
N VAL A 196 2.21 -7.33 -8.38
CA VAL A 196 1.66 -6.97 -7.08
C VAL A 196 1.32 -8.26 -6.33
N LYS A 197 2.03 -8.56 -5.25
CA LYS A 197 1.71 -9.68 -4.37
C LYS A 197 1.06 -9.16 -3.10
N PHE A 198 -0.13 -9.66 -2.79
CA PHE A 198 -0.87 -9.28 -1.59
C PHE A 198 -0.81 -10.39 -0.56
N TYR A 199 -0.53 -10.03 0.69
CA TYR A 199 -0.45 -10.94 1.81
C TYR A 199 -1.33 -10.44 2.95
N MET A 200 -1.96 -11.39 3.64
CA MET A 200 -2.71 -11.19 4.88
C MET A 200 -2.22 -12.21 5.91
N ASP A 201 -1.84 -11.74 7.10
CA ASP A 201 -1.35 -12.56 8.22
C ASP A 201 -0.22 -13.52 7.78
N GLY A 202 0.72 -12.98 7.00
CA GLY A 202 1.88 -13.70 6.47
C GLY A 202 1.60 -14.66 5.31
N LYS A 203 0.33 -14.84 4.89
CA LYS A 203 -0.05 -15.75 3.80
C LYS A 203 -0.30 -14.98 2.51
N LEU A 204 0.25 -15.48 1.40
CA LEU A 204 -0.04 -14.94 0.06
C LEU A 204 -1.52 -15.15 -0.26
N VAL A 205 -2.24 -14.06 -0.53
CA VAL A 205 -3.65 -14.07 -0.92
C VAL A 205 -3.78 -14.18 -2.43
N THR A 206 -3.08 -13.32 -3.18
CA THR A 206 -3.11 -13.31 -4.65
C THR A 206 -1.88 -12.58 -5.22
N THR A 207 -1.60 -12.85 -6.50
CA THR A 207 -0.65 -12.09 -7.31
C THR A 207 -1.39 -11.48 -8.49
N GLN A 208 -1.24 -10.16 -8.69
CA GLN A 208 -1.87 -9.40 -9.76
C GLN A 208 -0.81 -8.58 -10.53
N VAL A 209 -1.23 -7.89 -11.59
CA VAL A 209 -0.34 -7.09 -12.45
C VAL A 209 -0.93 -5.71 -12.70
N GLY A 210 -0.18 -4.68 -12.31
CA GLY A 210 -0.39 -3.29 -12.71
C GLY A 210 0.31 -3.00 -14.04
N LYS A 211 -0.47 -2.89 -15.11
CA LYS A 211 0.00 -2.69 -16.48
C LYS A 211 0.51 -1.26 -16.69
N GLY A 212 1.78 -1.13 -17.04
CA GLY A 212 2.43 0.18 -17.25
C GLY A 212 2.62 1.00 -15.97
N PHE A 213 2.63 0.35 -14.80
CA PHE A 213 2.81 1.04 -13.51
C PHE A 213 4.28 1.36 -13.22
N MET A 214 5.24 0.74 -13.90
CA MET A 214 6.66 1.02 -13.68
C MET A 214 6.96 2.50 -13.98
N GLY A 215 7.71 3.15 -13.09
CA GLY A 215 8.07 4.56 -13.24
C GLY A 215 6.94 5.56 -12.94
N LYS A 216 5.72 5.11 -12.67
CA LYS A 216 4.63 6.00 -12.24
C LYS A 216 4.71 6.28 -10.75
N ALA A 217 4.75 7.56 -10.39
CA ALA A 217 4.68 8.00 -9.00
C ALA A 217 3.27 7.80 -8.45
N MET A 218 3.17 7.25 -7.24
CA MET A 218 1.93 7.01 -6.52
C MET A 218 1.94 7.67 -5.15
N TYR A 219 0.78 8.18 -4.75
CA TYR A 219 0.46 8.47 -3.36
C TYR A 219 0.26 7.17 -2.58
N LEU A 220 0.50 7.25 -1.27
CA LEU A 220 0.03 6.31 -0.25
C LEU A 220 -1.00 7.02 0.62
#